data_AF-I7LH75-F1
#
_entry.id   AF-I7LH75-F1
#
_cell.length_a   1.000
_cell.length_b   1.000
_cell.length_c   1.000
_cell.angle_alpha   90.00
_cell.angle_beta   90.00
_cell.angle_gamma   90.00
#
_symmetry.space_group_name_H-M   'P 1'
#
loop_
_entity.id
_entity.type
_entity.pdbx_description
1 polymer ?
#
loop_
_entity_poly.entity_id
_entity_poly.type
_entity_poly.pdbx_seq_one_letter_code
_entity_poly.pdbx_strand_id
1 'polypeptide(L)'
;MKNKKLLAVALILIILIIPFYKKANSQSQSKINYIYVTVESGDTLWKIAKKHKTDKQDIRKLVYEIRKANNLESLIIYPGQTIKVPIEAD
;
A
#
# COMPACT_ATOMS: atom_id res chain seq x y z
N MET A 1 -45.52 15.12 -21.91
CA MET A 1 -45.28 13.91 -21.07
C MET A 1 -44.23 12.95 -21.64
N LYS A 2 -44.02 12.87 -22.97
CA LYS A 2 -43.03 11.95 -23.60
C LYS A 2 -41.57 12.23 -23.20
N ASN A 3 -41.15 13.50 -23.13
CA ASN A 3 -39.75 13.88 -22.86
C ASN A 3 -39.34 13.69 -21.39
N LYS A 4 -40.30 13.81 -20.45
CA LYS A 4 -40.08 13.55 -19.02
C LYS A 4 -39.82 12.06 -18.74
N LYS A 5 -40.46 11.15 -19.51
CA LYS A 5 -40.21 9.70 -19.43
C LYS A 5 -38.83 9.33 -20.00
N LEU A 6 -38.40 9.97 -21.09
CA LEU A 6 -37.08 9.78 -21.68
C LEU A 6 -35.95 10.18 -20.71
N LEU A 7 -36.10 11.33 -20.04
CA LEU A 7 -35.16 11.78 -18.99
C LEU A 7 -35.10 10.80 -17.80
N ALA A 8 -36.24 10.27 -17.37
CA ALA A 8 -36.28 9.27 -16.30
C ALA A 8 -35.54 7.97 -16.69
N VAL A 9 -35.69 7.51 -17.94
CA VAL A 9 -34.97 6.32 -18.44
C VAL A 9 -33.47 6.57 -18.53
N ALA A 10 -33.04 7.75 -19.00
CA ALA A 10 -31.61 8.11 -19.04
C ALA A 10 -30.97 8.15 -17.64
N LEU A 11 -31.69 8.68 -16.64
CA LEU A 11 -31.22 8.71 -15.24
C LEU A 11 -31.10 7.29 -14.65
N ILE A 12 -32.04 6.39 -14.95
CA ILE A 12 -31.98 4.99 -14.51
C ILE A 12 -30.78 4.27 -15.15
N LEU A 13 -30.53 4.50 -16.44
CA LEU A 13 -29.38 3.92 -17.13
C LEU A 13 -28.05 4.40 -16.52
N ILE A 14 -27.94 5.68 -16.16
CA ILE A 14 -26.74 6.21 -15.48
C ILE A 14 -26.52 5.54 -14.11
N ILE A 15 -27.58 5.37 -13.32
CA ILE A 15 -27.50 4.73 -11.99
C ILE A 15 -27.04 3.27 -12.09
N LEU A 16 -27.42 2.55 -13.15
CA LEU A 16 -27.02 1.17 -13.38
C LEU A 16 -25.54 1.02 -13.78
N ILE A 17 -24.94 2.05 -14.39
CA ILE A 17 -23.55 2.00 -14.87
C ILE A 17 -22.55 2.39 -13.75
N ILE A 18 -22.92 3.27 -12.81
CA ILE A 18 -22.07 3.70 -11.67
C ILE A 18 -21.46 2.53 -10.84
N PRO A 19 -22.20 1.49 -10.42
CA PRO A 19 -21.60 0.38 -9.67
C PRO A 19 -20.65 -0.48 -10.51
N PHE A 20 -20.81 -0.49 -11.83
CA PHE A 20 -19.93 -1.21 -12.75
C PHE A 20 -18.53 -0.57 -12.81
N TYR A 21 -18.45 0.77 -12.79
CA TYR A 21 -17.17 1.49 -12.70
C TYR A 21 -16.39 1.21 -11.41
N LYS A 22 -17.08 0.99 -10.27
CA LYS A 22 -16.40 0.66 -9.00
C LYS A 22 -15.77 -0.74 -9.02
N LYS A 23 -16.36 -1.70 -9.76
CA LYS A 23 -15.87 -3.08 -9.81
C LYS A 23 -14.63 -3.24 -10.69
N ALA A 24 -14.43 -2.39 -11.69
CA ALA A 24 -13.26 -2.44 -12.57
C ALA A 24 -11.94 -2.03 -11.86
N ASN A 25 -12.02 -1.24 -10.79
CA ASN A 25 -10.86 -0.79 -9.99
C ASN A 25 -10.71 -1.52 -8.67
N SER A 26 -11.32 -2.71 -8.52
CA SER A 26 -10.99 -3.59 -7.41
C SER A 26 -9.62 -4.24 -7.66
N GLN A 27 -8.56 -3.43 -7.69
CA GLN A 27 -7.20 -3.93 -7.45
C GLN A 27 -7.29 -4.67 -6.12
N SER A 28 -7.06 -5.98 -6.15
CA SER A 28 -6.87 -6.79 -4.95
C SER A 28 -5.82 -6.10 -4.10
N GLN A 29 -6.27 -5.34 -3.11
CA GLN A 29 -5.38 -4.70 -2.16
C GLN A 29 -4.82 -5.84 -1.32
N SER A 30 -3.69 -6.39 -1.79
CA SER A 30 -2.88 -7.31 -1.02
C SER A 30 -2.71 -6.69 0.35
N LYS A 31 -3.24 -7.37 1.37
CA LYS A 31 -3.12 -6.92 2.74
C LYS A 31 -1.64 -7.05 3.10
N ILE A 32 -0.91 -5.93 3.01
CA ILE A 32 0.50 -5.89 3.39
C ILE A 32 0.57 -6.13 4.89
N ASN A 33 1.27 -7.20 5.27
CA ASN A 33 1.57 -7.48 6.66
C ASN A 33 2.82 -6.71 7.07
N TYR A 34 2.90 -6.38 8.35
CA TYR A 34 4.02 -5.62 8.88
C TYR A 34 4.55 -6.27 10.14
N ILE A 35 5.87 -6.19 10.29
CA ILE A 35 6.55 -6.38 11.57
C ILE A 35 7.07 -5.03 12.06
N TYR A 36 7.31 -4.93 13.35
CA TYR A 36 7.85 -3.73 13.99
C TYR A 36 9.19 -4.07 14.60
N VAL A 37 10.23 -3.33 14.21
CA VAL A 37 11.61 -3.53 14.65
C VAL A 37 12.05 -2.29 15.43
N THR A 38 12.48 -2.48 16.67
CA THR A 38 13.15 -1.42 17.44
C THR A 38 14.59 -1.32 16.96
N VAL A 39 15.01 -0.12 16.56
CA VAL A 39 16.36 0.15 16.06
C VAL A 39 17.37 0.07 17.19
N GLU A 40 18.46 -0.63 16.97
CA GLU A 40 19.58 -0.71 17.90
C GLU A 40 20.78 0.13 17.43
N SER A 41 21.75 0.34 18.32
CA SER A 41 22.97 1.07 17.98
C SER A 41 23.74 0.39 16.84
N GLY A 42 23.96 1.13 15.75
CA GLY A 42 24.67 0.66 14.56
C GLY A 42 23.77 0.02 13.50
N ASP A 43 22.45 -0.01 13.71
CA ASP A 43 21.50 -0.40 12.68
C ASP A 43 21.40 0.63 11.56
N THR A 44 21.00 0.13 10.39
CA THR A 44 20.66 0.94 9.22
C THR A 44 19.42 0.35 8.58
N LEU A 45 18.67 1.15 7.81
CA LEU A 45 17.54 0.63 7.04
C LEU A 45 17.95 -0.52 6.12
N TRP A 46 19.18 -0.50 5.60
CA TRP A 46 19.71 -1.59 4.78
C TRP A 46 19.88 -2.89 5.58
N LYS A 47 20.45 -2.81 6.79
CA LYS A 47 20.61 -3.99 7.67
C LYS A 47 19.25 -4.57 8.06
N ILE A 48 18.31 -3.71 8.44
CA ILE A 48 16.94 -4.11 8.78
C ILE A 48 16.26 -4.76 7.58
N ALA A 49 16.30 -4.14 6.40
CA ALA A 49 15.74 -4.71 5.17
C ALA A 49 16.37 -6.07 4.82
N LYS A 50 17.70 -6.17 4.88
CA LYS A 50 18.42 -7.41 4.57
C LYS A 50 18.03 -8.57 5.48
N LYS A 51 17.73 -8.30 6.75
CA LYS A 51 17.30 -9.31 7.73
C LYS A 51 15.89 -9.85 7.45
N HIS A 52 15.04 -9.08 6.79
CA HIS A 52 13.61 -9.38 6.61
C HIS A 52 13.17 -9.53 5.15
N LYS A 53 14.08 -9.41 4.19
CA LYS A 53 13.77 -9.67 2.78
C LYS A 53 13.48 -11.16 2.54
N THR A 54 12.58 -11.45 1.62
CA THR A 54 12.53 -12.79 0.99
C THR A 54 13.59 -12.90 -0.11
N ASP A 55 13.81 -14.10 -0.64
CA ASP A 55 14.81 -14.30 -1.70
C ASP A 55 14.42 -13.68 -3.04
N LYS A 56 13.12 -13.55 -3.28
CA LYS A 56 12.57 -12.96 -4.50
C LYS A 56 12.49 -11.43 -4.44
N GLN A 57 12.66 -10.84 -3.26
CA GLN A 57 12.47 -9.41 -3.05
C GLN A 57 13.76 -8.62 -3.30
N ASP A 58 13.66 -7.61 -4.16
CA ASP A 58 14.72 -6.63 -4.36
C ASP A 58 14.95 -5.81 -3.09
N ILE A 59 16.18 -5.81 -2.59
CA ILE A 59 16.55 -5.12 -1.35
C ILE A 59 16.37 -3.60 -1.42
N ARG A 60 16.61 -2.96 -2.57
CA ARG A 60 16.42 -1.51 -2.74
C ARG A 60 14.94 -1.18 -2.70
N LYS A 61 14.10 -2.02 -3.32
CA LYS A 61 12.65 -1.89 -3.24
C LYS A 61 12.19 -2.00 -1.78
N LEU A 62 12.63 -3.00 -1.03
CA LEU A 62 12.25 -3.14 0.38
C LEU A 62 12.70 -1.94 1.23
N VAL A 63 13.93 -1.45 1.06
CA VAL A 63 14.39 -0.23 1.76
C VAL A 63 13.50 0.97 1.44
N TYR A 64 13.12 1.15 0.18
CA TYR A 64 12.20 2.20 -0.23
C TYR A 64 10.82 2.06 0.41
N GLU A 65 10.26 0.84 0.44
CA GLU A 65 8.96 0.57 1.05
C GLU A 65 8.99 0.77 2.57
N ILE A 66 10.06 0.37 3.27
CA ILE A 66 10.24 0.65 4.70
C ILE A 66 10.24 2.16 4.92
N ARG A 67 11.03 2.91 4.12
CA ARG A 67 11.10 4.37 4.24
C ARG A 67 9.72 5.00 4.06
N LYS A 68 8.97 4.59 3.04
CA LYS A 68 7.61 5.07 2.77
C LYS A 68 6.62 4.71 3.87
N ALA A 69 6.64 3.48 4.36
CA ALA A 69 5.73 2.98 5.39
C ALA A 69 5.92 3.66 6.76
N ASN A 70 7.09 4.28 7.00
CA ASN A 70 7.43 5.01 8.22
C ASN A 70 7.47 6.52 8.03
N ASN A 71 7.05 7.04 6.86
CA ASN A 71 7.08 8.46 6.55
C ASN A 71 8.47 9.12 6.74
N LEU A 72 9.54 8.37 6.48
CA LEU A 72 10.90 8.88 6.66
C LEU A 72 11.30 9.79 5.49
N GLU A 73 11.72 11.00 5.80
CA GLU A 73 12.23 11.96 4.81
C GLU A 73 13.63 11.59 4.30
N SER A 74 14.43 10.91 5.13
CA SER A 74 15.75 10.39 4.80
C SER A 74 15.89 8.90 5.10
N LEU A 75 17.09 8.34 4.92
CA LEU A 75 17.41 6.95 5.31
C LEU A 75 18.01 6.84 6.71
N ILE A 76 18.13 7.96 7.44
CA ILE A 76 18.69 8.01 8.78
C ILE A 76 17.64 7.52 9.77
N ILE A 77 18.06 6.64 10.68
CA ILE A 77 17.25 6.08 11.77
C ILE A 77 18.08 6.14 13.06
N TYR A 78 17.40 6.18 14.20
CA TYR A 78 18.03 6.36 15.50
C TYR A 78 17.71 5.20 16.46
N PRO A 79 18.64 4.81 17.35
CA PRO A 79 18.36 3.80 18.37
C PRO A 79 17.11 4.12 19.19
N GLY A 80 16.30 3.11 19.46
CA GLY A 80 15.01 3.24 20.15
C GLY A 80 13.82 3.60 19.25
N GLN A 81 14.06 3.95 17.98
CA GLN A 81 12.98 4.16 17.02
C GLN A 81 12.31 2.84 16.64
N THR A 82 10.98 2.82 16.52
CA THR A 82 10.26 1.67 15.98
C THR A 82 10.07 1.83 14.48
N ILE A 83 10.56 0.85 13.71
CA ILE A 83 10.47 0.81 12.25
C ILE A 83 9.49 -0.27 11.81
N LYS A 84 8.49 0.15 11.04
CA LYS A 84 7.49 -0.69 10.39
C LYS A 84 8.07 -1.29 9.11
N VAL A 85 8.23 -2.61 9.06
CA VAL A 85 8.80 -3.32 7.91
C VAL A 85 7.70 -4.11 7.20
N PRO A 86 7.39 -3.82 5.93
CA PRO A 86 6.43 -4.62 5.16
C PRO A 86 7.04 -5.98 4.86
N ILE A 87 6.28 -7.04 5.17
CA ILE A 87 6.62 -8.42 4.82
C ILE A 87 5.60 -8.93 3.81
N GLU A 88 6.09 -9.57 2.75
CA GLU A 88 5.24 -10.36 1.88
C GLU A 88 4.85 -11.62 2.65
N ALA A 89 3.57 -12.01 2.58
CA ALA A 89 3.17 -13.32 3.08
C ALA A 89 3.72 -14.36 2.09
N ASP A 90 4.51 -15.32 2.61
CA ASP A 90 4.99 -16.47 1.83
C ASP A 90 3.84 -17.33 1.30
#